data_AF-A0A1V9YJV9-F1
#
_entry.id   AF-A0A1V9YJV9-F1
#
_cell.length_a   1.000
_cell.length_b   1.000
_cell.length_c   1.000
_cell.angle_alpha   90.00
_cell.angle_beta   90.00
_cell.angle_gamma   90.00
#
_symmetry.space_group_name_H-M   'P 1'
#
loop_
_entity.id
_entity.type
_entity.pdbx_description
1 polymer ?
#
loop_
_entity_poly.entity_id
_entity_poly.type
_entity_poly.pdbx_seq_one_letter_code
_entity_poly.pdbx_strand_id
1 'polypeptide(L)'
;MEQQNKEQHRIELVEKVTFMAWRQAKELVEDYALQNMKKVKQAPVTGGKNCRYLCTSVDCAFFLYPWPVVISSLNLVHLNCTSVAQPTKRQLVKFPSFHAAASNTKPASAKALVRQVQQVYKVSAASTMRTVYRARNDILDEMAGDIGVVYATIESYLTRLRDINPSMVTAFDRHPNGVFSRVMFVLGVIASASHNNQLICSVDGGHIKGSNYKGFQLLLVGRDGNFANVTIAVALADSETKANYTKANYVWFFCNCIEAGVKLDVPIMGDRADALLTSALELSLGLLHCGKHIERNCNKEHRTFMAAHGTLVWKLQGSETEAAYKSTLAIISMLEPGGKAAAAYLSKIDPMK
;
A
#
# COMPACT_ATOMS: atom_id res chain seq x y z
N MET A 1 4.96 -21.57 38.00
CA MET A 1 5.35 -20.99 36.70
C MET A 1 6.18 -22.01 35.93
N GLU A 2 5.64 -23.22 35.80
CA GLU A 2 6.22 -24.39 35.13
C GLU A 2 5.07 -25.40 35.03
N GLN A 3 5.02 -26.20 33.96
CA GLN A 3 3.98 -27.19 33.64
C GLN A 3 2.65 -26.71 33.03
N GLN A 4 2.71 -25.89 31.98
CA GLN A 4 1.71 -25.96 30.90
C GLN A 4 2.39 -25.80 29.54
N ASN A 5 3.21 -26.78 29.15
CA ASN A 5 3.60 -26.94 27.76
C ASN A 5 2.98 -28.25 27.28
N LYS A 6 1.74 -28.15 26.80
CA LYS A 6 0.98 -29.22 26.18
C LYS A 6 1.87 -29.92 25.15
N GLU A 7 1.86 -31.25 25.17
CA GLU A 7 2.38 -32.11 24.09
C GLU A 7 2.00 -31.53 22.72
N GLN A 8 2.94 -30.82 22.10
CA GLN A 8 2.93 -30.67 20.66
C GLN A 8 3.08 -32.09 20.12
N HIS A 9 2.02 -32.63 19.52
CA HIS A 9 2.03 -33.90 18.80
C HIS A 9 3.32 -33.99 17.98
N ARG A 10 4.24 -34.84 18.44
CA ARG A 10 5.48 -35.12 17.72
C ARG A 10 5.09 -35.76 16.40
N ILE A 11 5.42 -35.11 15.29
CA ILE A 11 5.14 -35.67 13.98
C ILE A 11 6.07 -36.86 13.78
N GLU A 12 5.49 -38.02 13.55
CA GLU A 12 6.20 -39.25 13.22
C GLU A 12 5.87 -39.62 11.77
N LEU A 13 6.92 -39.95 11.00
CA LEU A 13 6.79 -40.44 9.64
C LEU A 13 7.16 -41.92 9.65
N VAL A 14 6.21 -42.77 9.32
CA VAL A 14 6.42 -44.21 9.17
C VAL A 14 5.97 -44.67 7.79
N GLU A 15 6.48 -45.81 7.34
CA GLU A 15 6.01 -46.42 6.11
C GLU A 15 4.51 -46.74 6.22
N LYS A 16 3.81 -46.71 5.08
CA LYS A 16 2.36 -47.00 4.99
C LYS A 16 1.42 -45.93 5.59
N VAL A 17 1.92 -44.76 6.02
CA VAL A 17 1.06 -43.61 6.31
C VAL A 17 0.30 -43.21 5.05
N THR A 18 -1.03 -43.17 5.15
CA THR A 18 -1.96 -42.80 4.06
C THR A 18 -2.35 -41.33 4.12
N PHE A 19 -2.52 -40.71 2.96
CA PHE A 19 -2.91 -39.31 2.79
C PHE A 19 -4.17 -39.22 1.93
N MET A 20 -5.06 -38.27 2.21
CA MET A 20 -6.22 -38.05 1.32
C MET A 20 -5.83 -37.27 0.06
N ALA A 21 -4.77 -36.45 0.14
CA ALA A 21 -4.29 -35.64 -0.97
C ALA A 21 -2.76 -35.43 -0.94
N TRP A 22 -2.15 -35.29 -2.12
CA TRP A 22 -0.72 -34.98 -2.28
C TRP A 22 -0.26 -33.76 -1.47
N ARG A 23 -1.12 -32.74 -1.37
CA ARG A 23 -0.84 -31.53 -0.59
C ARG A 23 -0.63 -31.84 0.90
N GLN A 24 -1.41 -32.75 1.47
CA GLN A 24 -1.25 -33.14 2.87
C GLN A 24 0.07 -33.86 3.10
N ALA A 25 0.47 -34.75 2.18
CA ALA A 25 1.77 -35.40 2.22
C ALA A 25 2.91 -34.37 2.26
N LYS A 26 2.86 -33.38 1.36
CA LYS A 26 3.84 -32.28 1.34
C LYS A 26 3.91 -31.52 2.66
N GLU A 27 2.76 -31.10 3.17
CA GLU A 27 2.68 -30.30 4.39
C GLU A 27 3.20 -31.08 5.61
N LEU A 28 2.91 -32.38 5.70
CA LEU A 28 3.41 -33.24 6.77
C LEU A 28 4.93 -33.40 6.72
N VAL A 29 5.50 -33.62 5.53
CA VAL A 29 6.95 -33.76 5.35
C VAL A 29 7.68 -32.45 5.67
N GLU A 30 7.11 -31.30 5.29
CA GLU A 30 7.63 -29.99 5.67
C GLU A 30 7.57 -29.75 7.18
N ASP A 31 6.49 -30.16 7.86
CA ASP A 31 6.33 -30.02 9.31
C ASP A 31 7.28 -30.93 10.08
N TYR A 32 7.45 -32.18 9.65
CA TYR A 32 8.45 -33.10 10.19
C TYR A 32 9.86 -32.53 10.05
N ALA A 33 10.21 -31.99 8.86
CA ALA A 33 11.53 -31.41 8.63
C ALA A 33 11.78 -30.21 9.54
N LEU A 34 10.79 -29.33 9.69
CA LEU A 34 10.88 -28.17 10.57
C LEU A 34 11.07 -28.58 12.04
N GLN A 35 10.31 -29.57 12.51
CA GLN A 35 10.43 -30.12 13.88
C GLN A 35 11.83 -30.68 14.15
N ASN A 36 12.49 -31.23 13.13
CA ASN A 36 13.86 -31.74 13.21
C ASN A 36 14.93 -30.69 12.89
N MET A 37 14.56 -29.41 12.80
CA MET A 37 15.45 -28.28 12.49
C MET A 37 16.12 -28.37 11.10
N LYS A 38 15.47 -29.04 10.15
CA LYS A 38 15.94 -29.24 8.77
C LYS A 38 15.02 -28.61 7.74
N LYS A 39 15.51 -28.55 6.50
CA LYS A 39 14.75 -28.14 5.33
C LYS A 39 14.79 -29.23 4.27
N VAL A 40 13.64 -29.45 3.63
CA VAL A 40 13.47 -30.40 2.54
C VAL A 40 13.13 -29.69 1.23
N LYS A 41 13.44 -30.35 0.11
CA LYS A 41 13.09 -29.94 -1.25
C LYS A 41 12.46 -31.11 -1.98
N GLN A 42 11.55 -30.80 -2.89
CA GLN A 42 10.99 -31.78 -3.80
C GLN A 42 11.93 -31.96 -5.00
N ALA A 43 12.23 -33.21 -5.35
CA ALA A 43 12.99 -33.56 -6.54
C ALA A 43 12.16 -34.51 -7.41
N PRO A 44 12.12 -34.29 -8.75
CA PRO A 44 11.45 -35.22 -9.65
C PRO A 44 12.18 -36.56 -9.64
N VAL A 45 11.42 -37.65 -9.77
CA VAL A 45 11.97 -38.96 -10.13
C VAL A 45 11.88 -39.09 -11.65
N THR A 46 12.95 -39.58 -12.28
CA THR A 46 13.07 -39.69 -13.74
C THR A 46 11.83 -40.42 -14.31
N GLY A 47 11.09 -39.77 -15.21
CA GLY A 47 10.03 -40.39 -16.01
C GLY A 47 8.58 -40.32 -15.52
N GLY A 48 8.18 -39.42 -14.59
CA GLY A 48 6.74 -39.28 -14.25
C GLY A 48 6.35 -38.16 -13.30
N LYS A 49 5.07 -38.16 -12.86
CA LYS A 49 4.50 -37.23 -11.85
C LYS A 49 4.95 -37.53 -10.42
N ASN A 50 5.72 -38.59 -10.21
CA ASN A 50 6.19 -39.00 -8.90
C ASN A 50 7.37 -38.14 -8.45
N CYS A 51 7.35 -37.72 -7.19
CA CYS A 51 8.36 -36.84 -6.63
C CYS A 51 8.89 -37.45 -5.34
N ARG A 52 10.19 -37.29 -5.09
CA ARG A 52 10.83 -37.62 -3.82
C ARG A 52 11.13 -36.34 -3.04
N TYR A 53 11.01 -36.40 -1.72
CA TYR A 53 11.47 -35.33 -0.84
C TYR A 53 12.88 -35.66 -0.40
N LEU A 54 13.78 -34.69 -0.54
CA LEU A 54 15.18 -34.79 -0.16
C LEU A 54 15.52 -33.68 0.82
N CYS A 55 16.53 -33.89 1.65
CA CYS A 55 17.13 -32.80 2.40
C CYS A 55 17.73 -31.75 1.44
N THR A 56 17.79 -30.49 1.85
CA THR A 56 18.46 -29.45 1.04
C THR A 56 19.98 -29.52 1.07
N SER A 57 20.58 -30.19 2.05
CA SER A 57 22.02 -30.49 2.09
C SER A 57 22.35 -31.55 1.04
N VAL A 58 23.40 -31.33 0.25
CA VAL A 58 23.71 -32.12 -0.95
C VAL A 58 24.04 -33.57 -0.62
N ASP A 59 24.82 -33.79 0.45
CA ASP A 59 25.35 -35.12 0.81
C ASP A 59 24.53 -35.82 1.90
N CYS A 60 23.31 -35.32 2.17
CA CYS A 60 22.46 -35.86 3.22
C CYS A 60 21.67 -37.08 2.72
N ALA A 61 21.77 -38.19 3.45
CA ALA A 61 21.09 -39.45 3.13
C ALA A 61 19.56 -39.44 3.30
N PHE A 62 18.99 -38.33 3.82
CA PHE A 62 17.56 -38.22 4.08
C PHE A 62 16.77 -38.24 2.76
N PHE A 63 15.77 -39.11 2.69
CA PHE A 63 14.77 -39.08 1.63
C PHE A 63 13.42 -39.57 2.11
N LEU A 64 12.37 -39.16 1.40
CA LEU A 64 11.03 -39.71 1.56
C LEU A 64 10.39 -39.84 0.19
N TYR A 65 9.93 -41.05 -0.12
CA TYR A 65 9.27 -41.36 -1.36
C TYR A 65 7.78 -41.64 -1.11
N PRO A 66 6.90 -40.70 -1.44
CA PRO A 66 5.47 -40.93 -1.48
C PRO A 66 5.05 -41.54 -2.82
N TRP A 67 4.12 -42.49 -2.78
CA TRP A 67 3.48 -43.10 -3.95
C TRP A 67 1.98 -43.21 -3.71
N PRO A 68 1.16 -42.72 -4.66
CA PRO A 68 0.53 -41.39 -4.70
C PRO A 68 -0.03 -40.83 -3.38
N VAL A 69 -0.46 -41.69 -2.47
CA VAL A 69 -1.11 -41.34 -1.20
C VAL A 69 -0.53 -42.12 -0.02
N VAL A 70 0.58 -42.82 -0.21
CA VAL A 70 1.23 -43.62 0.83
C VAL A 70 2.72 -43.30 0.88
N ILE A 71 3.34 -43.23 2.06
CA ILE A 71 4.80 -43.26 2.14
C ILE A 71 5.27 -44.68 1.82
N SER A 72 5.86 -44.87 0.63
CA SER A 72 6.29 -46.18 0.15
C SER A 72 7.70 -46.55 0.60
N SER A 73 8.58 -45.56 0.79
CA SER A 73 9.89 -45.75 1.42
C SER A 73 10.42 -44.45 2.01
N LEU A 74 11.24 -44.55 3.05
CA LEU A 74 11.81 -43.40 3.74
C LEU A 74 13.18 -43.72 4.36
N ASN A 75 14.04 -42.72 4.41
CA ASN A 75 15.21 -42.67 5.28
C ASN A 75 15.19 -41.33 6.02
N LEU A 76 14.98 -41.38 7.33
CA LEU A 76 14.90 -40.18 8.17
C LEU A 76 16.25 -39.76 8.74
N VAL A 77 17.32 -40.51 8.46
CA VAL A 77 18.64 -40.25 9.03
C VAL A 77 19.34 -39.11 8.29
N HIS A 78 19.72 -38.10 9.05
CA HIS A 78 20.49 -36.95 8.57
C HIS A 78 21.98 -37.12 8.86
N LEU A 79 22.71 -37.83 7.99
CA LEU A 79 24.18 -37.94 8.06
C LEU A 79 24.86 -36.72 7.42
N ASN A 80 25.91 -36.19 8.06
CA ASN A 80 26.72 -35.04 7.60
C ASN A 80 25.89 -33.83 7.12
N CYS A 81 24.74 -33.61 7.76
CA CYS A 81 23.70 -32.73 7.23
C CYS A 81 23.86 -31.26 7.68
N THR A 82 24.25 -30.41 6.75
CA THR A 82 24.38 -28.95 6.91
C THR A 82 23.07 -28.15 6.69
N SER A 83 21.95 -28.83 6.47
CA SER A 83 20.66 -28.16 6.26
C SER A 83 20.20 -27.42 7.50
N VAL A 84 19.71 -26.19 7.30
CA VAL A 84 19.12 -25.32 8.31
C VAL A 84 17.63 -25.16 8.01
N ALA A 85 16.80 -25.31 9.03
CA ALA A 85 15.37 -25.06 8.93
C ALA A 85 15.06 -23.66 8.39
N GLN A 86 14.18 -23.63 7.39
CA GLN A 86 13.54 -22.42 6.89
C GLN A 86 12.03 -22.65 6.82
N PRO A 87 11.25 -22.03 7.71
CA PRO A 87 9.82 -22.28 7.78
C PRO A 87 9.12 -21.78 6.50
N THR A 88 8.10 -22.52 6.08
CA THR A 88 7.21 -22.11 4.99
C THR A 88 6.24 -21.02 5.45
N LYS A 89 5.53 -20.39 4.49
CA LYS A 89 4.49 -19.40 4.80
C LYS A 89 3.46 -19.95 5.79
N ARG A 90 2.98 -21.18 5.53
CA ARG A 90 2.01 -21.89 6.38
C ARG A 90 2.52 -22.10 7.80
N GLN A 91 3.78 -22.49 7.95
CA GLN A 91 4.40 -22.72 9.26
C GLN A 91 4.60 -21.42 10.04
N LEU A 92 5.02 -20.34 9.36
CA LEU A 92 5.15 -19.02 9.98
C LEU A 92 3.82 -18.51 10.56
N VAL A 93 2.72 -18.63 9.83
CA VAL A 93 1.39 -18.22 10.31
C VAL A 93 0.97 -19.00 11.56
N LYS A 94 1.37 -20.28 11.66
CA LYS A 94 1.07 -21.13 12.81
C LYS A 94 1.92 -20.86 14.05
N PHE A 95 3.01 -20.09 13.96
CA PHE A 95 3.84 -19.75 15.10
C PHE A 95 3.12 -18.75 16.02
N PRO A 96 2.77 -19.09 17.27
CA PRO A 96 1.95 -18.22 18.12
C PRO A 96 2.55 -16.82 18.32
N SER A 97 3.86 -16.74 18.57
CA SER A 97 4.54 -15.45 18.76
C SER A 97 4.64 -14.61 17.48
N PHE A 98 4.76 -15.26 16.31
CA PHE A 98 4.73 -14.57 15.02
C PHE A 98 3.33 -14.04 14.74
N HIS A 99 2.31 -14.88 14.94
CA HIS A 99 0.91 -14.51 14.77
C HIS A 99 0.55 -13.31 15.63
N ALA A 100 0.82 -13.38 16.94
CA ALA A 100 0.53 -12.29 17.89
C ALA A 100 1.22 -10.96 17.54
N ALA A 101 2.46 -11.01 17.04
CA ALA A 101 3.20 -9.81 16.65
C ALA A 101 2.74 -9.23 15.30
N ALA A 102 2.27 -10.09 14.38
CA ALA A 102 1.71 -9.69 13.11
C ALA A 102 0.27 -9.18 13.24
N SER A 103 -0.48 -9.67 14.23
CA SER A 103 -1.88 -9.32 14.48
C SER A 103 -2.09 -8.08 15.37
N ASN A 104 -1.04 -7.31 15.63
CA ASN A 104 -1.13 -6.12 16.50
C ASN A 104 -1.63 -4.89 15.73
N THR A 105 -2.26 -3.92 16.41
CA THR A 105 -2.77 -2.66 15.82
C THR A 105 -1.68 -1.86 15.12
N LYS A 106 -0.44 -1.97 15.60
CA LYS A 106 0.78 -1.57 14.89
C LYS A 106 1.62 -2.82 14.62
N PRO A 107 1.41 -3.51 13.48
CA PRO A 107 2.06 -4.79 13.23
C PRO A 107 3.58 -4.62 13.13
N ALA A 108 4.32 -5.54 13.73
CA ALA A 108 5.78 -5.50 13.71
C ALA A 108 6.34 -5.50 12.26
N SER A 109 7.49 -4.85 12.06
CA SER A 109 8.17 -4.89 10.76
C SER A 109 8.60 -6.31 10.41
N ALA A 110 8.71 -6.64 9.13
CA ALA A 110 9.16 -7.96 8.70
C ALA A 110 10.54 -8.33 9.28
N LYS A 111 11.44 -7.35 9.43
CA LYS A 111 12.76 -7.56 10.08
C LYS A 111 12.61 -7.92 11.56
N ALA A 112 11.69 -7.28 12.28
CA ALA A 112 11.41 -7.59 13.68
C ALA A 112 10.79 -8.98 13.82
N LEU A 113 9.86 -9.35 12.95
CA LEU A 113 9.26 -10.69 12.90
C LEU A 113 10.31 -11.78 12.62
N VAL A 114 11.25 -11.55 11.69
CA VAL A 114 12.37 -12.47 11.44
C VAL A 114 13.24 -12.66 12.69
N ARG A 115 13.59 -11.56 13.38
CA ARG A 115 14.38 -11.62 14.62
C ARG A 115 13.65 -12.43 15.69
N GLN A 116 12.36 -12.18 15.87
CA GLN A 116 11.52 -12.90 16.83
C GLN A 116 11.47 -14.40 16.51
N VAL A 117 11.24 -14.77 15.25
CA VAL A 117 11.20 -16.18 14.82
C VAL A 117 12.54 -16.87 15.09
N GLN A 118 13.65 -16.21 14.78
CA GLN A 118 14.99 -16.73 15.05
C GLN A 118 15.28 -16.87 16.56
N GLN A 119 14.81 -15.94 17.38
CA GLN A 119 15.04 -15.97 18.83
C GLN A 119 14.22 -17.05 19.54
N VAL A 120 12.93 -17.18 19.18
CA VAL A 120 11.97 -18.07 19.83
C VAL A 120 12.07 -19.49 19.30
N TYR A 121 12.04 -19.69 17.98
CA TYR A 121 11.99 -21.02 17.37
C TYR A 121 13.35 -21.52 16.87
N LYS A 122 14.40 -20.69 16.98
CA LYS A 122 15.77 -21.03 16.52
C LYS A 122 15.88 -21.38 15.03
N VAL A 123 14.90 -21.00 14.21
CA VAL A 123 14.88 -21.26 12.75
C VAL A 123 15.22 -20.01 11.94
N SER A 124 15.81 -20.21 10.76
CA SER A 124 16.22 -19.11 9.89
C SER A 124 15.08 -18.67 8.97
N ALA A 125 14.65 -17.41 9.09
CA ALA A 125 13.70 -16.78 8.16
C ALA A 125 14.32 -15.61 7.37
N ALA A 126 15.60 -15.29 7.61
CA ALA A 126 16.27 -14.13 7.02
C ALA A 126 16.48 -14.25 5.50
N SER A 127 16.75 -15.46 5.01
CA SER A 127 16.88 -15.76 3.57
C SER A 127 15.52 -15.83 2.85
N THR A 128 14.41 -15.79 3.59
CA THR A 128 13.04 -15.95 3.08
C THR A 128 12.15 -14.74 3.40
N MET A 129 12.70 -13.53 3.36
CA MET A 129 11.98 -12.27 3.63
C MET A 129 10.65 -12.14 2.86
N ARG A 130 10.60 -12.54 1.59
CA ARG A 130 9.36 -12.51 0.79
C ARG A 130 8.28 -13.42 1.39
N THR A 131 8.66 -14.57 1.93
CA THR A 131 7.75 -15.51 2.60
C THR A 131 7.21 -14.92 3.89
N VAL A 132 8.06 -14.22 4.65
CA VAL A 132 7.67 -13.52 5.89
C VAL A 132 6.67 -12.41 5.60
N TYR A 133 6.90 -11.60 4.56
CA TYR A 133 5.94 -10.58 4.14
C TYR A 133 4.59 -11.18 3.75
N ARG A 134 4.59 -12.26 2.98
CA ARG A 134 3.36 -12.96 2.58
C ARG A 134 2.62 -13.55 3.79
N ALA A 135 3.33 -14.19 4.73
CA ALA A 135 2.73 -14.72 5.95
C ALA A 135 2.10 -13.61 6.82
N ARG A 136 2.80 -12.48 6.98
CA ARG A 136 2.26 -11.30 7.68
C ARG A 136 1.01 -10.78 6.99
N ASN A 137 1.03 -10.65 5.66
CA ASN A 137 -0.12 -10.15 4.91
C ASN A 137 -1.31 -11.12 4.99
N ASP A 138 -1.09 -12.44 4.91
CA ASP A 138 -2.17 -13.42 5.09
C ASP A 138 -2.89 -13.23 6.43
N ILE A 139 -2.14 -13.00 7.53
CA ILE A 139 -2.72 -12.73 8.86
C ILE A 139 -3.50 -11.42 8.87
N LEU A 140 -2.96 -10.36 8.27
CA LEU A 140 -3.64 -9.07 8.19
C LEU A 140 -4.91 -9.13 7.34
N ASP A 141 -4.89 -9.88 6.25
CA ASP A 141 -6.05 -10.08 5.37
C ASP A 141 -7.12 -10.93 6.09
N GLU A 142 -6.74 -11.97 6.84
CA GLU A 142 -7.66 -12.74 7.69
C GLU A 142 -8.32 -11.86 8.75
N MET A 143 -7.53 -11.01 9.43
CA MET A 143 -8.05 -10.07 10.43
C MET A 143 -8.95 -8.98 9.85
N ALA A 144 -8.67 -8.53 8.63
CA ALA A 144 -9.46 -7.50 7.98
C ALA A 144 -10.87 -8.00 7.60
N GLY A 145 -11.08 -9.32 7.62
CA GLY A 145 -12.36 -9.96 7.31
C GLY A 145 -12.77 -9.75 5.85
N ASP A 146 -14.06 -9.94 5.56
CA ASP A 146 -14.59 -9.63 4.24
C ASP A 146 -14.73 -8.11 4.08
N ILE A 147 -13.69 -7.51 3.51
CA ILE A 147 -13.62 -6.08 3.20
C ILE A 147 -14.77 -5.66 2.28
N GLY A 148 -15.31 -6.56 1.45
CA GLY A 148 -16.51 -6.29 0.66
C GLY A 148 -17.72 -5.96 1.54
N VAL A 149 -17.89 -6.67 2.66
CA VAL A 149 -18.92 -6.37 3.67
C VAL A 149 -18.69 -5.00 4.30
N VAL A 150 -17.44 -4.67 4.65
CA VAL A 150 -17.11 -3.36 5.23
C VAL A 150 -17.45 -2.22 4.26
N TYR A 151 -17.09 -2.35 2.97
CA TYR A 151 -17.43 -1.35 1.95
C TYR A 151 -18.94 -1.17 1.77
N ALA A 152 -19.71 -2.26 1.85
CA ALA A 152 -21.17 -2.19 1.80
C ALA A 152 -21.78 -1.38 2.96
N THR A 153 -21.08 -1.26 4.10
CA THR A 153 -21.56 -0.49 5.27
C THR A 153 -21.26 1.01 5.22
N ILE A 154 -20.38 1.49 4.33
CA ILE A 154 -19.94 2.89 4.30
C ILE A 154 -21.12 3.86 4.22
N GLU A 155 -22.10 3.57 3.38
CA GLU A 155 -23.27 4.43 3.20
C GLU A 155 -24.11 4.52 4.48
N SER A 156 -24.37 3.38 5.12
CA SER A 156 -25.10 3.33 6.40
C SER A 156 -24.33 4.04 7.52
N TYR A 157 -23.00 3.92 7.53
CA TYR A 157 -22.13 4.57 8.49
C TYR A 157 -22.20 6.10 8.33
N LEU A 158 -22.08 6.61 7.11
CA LEU A 158 -22.13 8.05 6.86
C LEU A 158 -23.52 8.63 7.06
N THR A 159 -24.56 7.87 6.72
CA THR A 159 -25.95 8.26 7.04
C THR A 159 -26.09 8.48 8.54
N ARG A 160 -25.65 7.51 9.36
CA ARG A 160 -25.69 7.63 10.82
C ARG A 160 -24.79 8.76 11.35
N LEU A 161 -23.64 8.98 10.72
CA LEU A 161 -22.71 10.04 11.10
C LEU A 161 -23.34 11.42 10.88
N ARG A 162 -24.06 11.60 9.77
CA ARG A 162 -24.86 12.79 9.46
C ARG A 162 -26.04 12.95 10.42
N ASP A 163 -26.74 11.87 10.78
CA ASP A 163 -27.86 11.94 11.72
C ASP A 163 -27.41 12.47 13.10
N ILE A 164 -26.20 12.09 13.53
CA ILE A 164 -25.60 12.57 14.79
C ILE A 164 -24.96 13.95 14.62
N ASN A 165 -24.56 14.34 13.41
CA ASN A 165 -23.95 15.63 13.10
C ASN A 165 -24.70 16.31 11.95
N PRO A 166 -25.85 16.96 12.22
CA PRO A 166 -26.72 17.48 11.15
C PRO A 166 -26.08 18.52 10.23
N SER A 167 -25.00 19.18 10.68
CA SER A 167 -24.22 20.12 9.85
C SER A 167 -23.22 19.42 8.92
N MET A 168 -22.97 18.12 9.10
CA MET A 168 -22.11 17.36 8.21
C MET A 168 -22.80 17.16 6.85
N VAL A 169 -22.05 17.41 5.78
CA VAL A 169 -22.46 17.04 4.43
C VAL A 169 -21.73 15.77 4.03
N THR A 170 -22.48 14.80 3.54
CA THR A 170 -21.97 13.53 3.05
C THR A 170 -22.54 13.29 1.66
N ALA A 171 -21.73 12.80 0.73
CA ALA A 171 -22.20 12.41 -0.59
C ALA A 171 -21.60 11.06 -0.98
N PHE A 172 -22.35 10.26 -1.72
CA PHE A 172 -21.93 8.94 -2.17
C PHE A 172 -22.57 8.64 -3.52
N ASP A 173 -21.83 7.94 -4.39
CA ASP A 173 -22.36 7.39 -5.63
C ASP A 173 -22.05 5.89 -5.71
N ARG A 174 -22.92 5.18 -6.43
CA ARG A 174 -22.74 3.77 -6.80
C ARG A 174 -22.57 3.66 -8.31
N HIS A 175 -21.82 2.66 -8.74
CA HIS A 175 -21.83 2.20 -10.13
C HIS A 175 -23.24 1.70 -10.50
N PRO A 176 -23.63 1.69 -11.79
CA PRO A 176 -24.94 1.18 -12.22
C PRO A 176 -25.21 -0.28 -11.83
N ASN A 177 -24.14 -1.07 -11.62
CA ASN A 177 -24.20 -2.44 -11.13
C ASN A 177 -24.38 -2.54 -9.59
N GLY A 178 -24.60 -1.41 -8.89
CA GLY A 178 -24.83 -1.34 -7.46
C GLY A 178 -23.58 -1.32 -6.58
N VAL A 179 -22.38 -1.39 -7.17
CA VAL A 179 -21.11 -1.40 -6.43
C VAL A 179 -20.75 0.02 -5.98
N PHE A 180 -20.14 0.15 -4.79
CA PHE A 180 -19.56 1.40 -4.30
C PHE A 180 -18.64 2.05 -5.34
N SER A 181 -18.82 3.34 -5.62
CA SER A 181 -17.99 4.09 -6.57
C SER A 181 -17.14 5.16 -5.88
N ARG A 182 -17.81 6.04 -5.15
CA ARG A 182 -17.14 7.15 -4.47
C ARG A 182 -17.96 7.66 -3.31
N VAL A 183 -17.28 8.32 -2.38
CA VAL A 183 -17.86 8.88 -1.18
C VAL A 183 -17.05 10.05 -0.66
N MET A 184 -17.71 10.98 0.00
CA MET A 184 -17.06 12.09 0.66
C MET A 184 -17.83 12.56 1.87
N PHE A 185 -17.12 13.28 2.73
CA PHE A 185 -17.74 14.02 3.81
C PHE A 185 -17.02 15.33 4.07
N VAL A 186 -17.79 16.29 4.57
CA VAL A 186 -17.35 17.61 5.00
C VAL A 186 -18.01 17.89 6.35
N LEU A 187 -17.22 18.24 7.35
CA LEU A 187 -17.75 18.65 8.65
C LEU A 187 -18.28 20.08 8.53
N GLY A 188 -19.56 20.31 8.84
CA GLY A 188 -20.20 21.62 8.68
C GLY A 188 -19.48 22.75 9.41
N VAL A 189 -19.01 22.50 10.64
CA VAL A 189 -18.21 23.48 11.40
C VAL A 189 -16.94 23.90 10.66
N ILE A 190 -16.29 22.97 9.96
CA ILE A 190 -15.08 23.25 9.18
C ILE A 190 -15.42 23.97 7.88
N ALA A 191 -16.52 23.60 7.21
CA ALA A 191 -17.01 24.31 6.06
C ALA A 191 -17.33 25.78 6.40
N SER A 192 -18.05 26.04 7.49
CA SER A 192 -18.31 27.39 7.97
C SER A 192 -17.03 28.13 8.36
N ALA A 193 -16.10 27.47 9.05
CA ALA A 193 -14.80 28.07 9.41
C ALA A 193 -13.95 28.43 8.19
N SER A 194 -14.11 27.75 7.05
CA SER A 194 -13.34 28.02 5.82
C SER A 194 -13.46 29.47 5.34
N HIS A 195 -14.55 30.17 5.68
CA HIS A 195 -14.76 31.58 5.36
C HIS A 195 -13.88 32.54 6.15
N ASN A 196 -13.34 32.11 7.29
CA ASN A 196 -12.50 32.90 8.20
C ASN A 196 -11.05 32.36 8.28
N ASN A 197 -10.73 31.33 7.49
CA ASN A 197 -9.39 30.79 7.35
C ASN A 197 -8.48 31.76 6.59
N GLN A 198 -7.21 31.40 6.36
CA GLN A 198 -6.24 32.19 5.58
C GLN A 198 -6.61 32.39 4.09
N LEU A 199 -7.85 32.08 3.70
CA LEU A 199 -8.40 32.23 2.35
C LEU A 199 -7.49 31.65 1.26
N ILE A 200 -6.91 30.49 1.58
CA ILE A 200 -6.15 29.65 0.65
C ILE A 200 -6.45 28.19 0.98
N CYS A 201 -6.71 27.41 -0.05
CA CYS A 201 -6.89 25.96 0.07
C CYS A 201 -5.77 25.23 -0.66
N SER A 202 -5.63 23.96 -0.36
CA SER A 202 -4.81 23.03 -1.12
C SER A 202 -5.58 21.74 -1.34
N VAL A 203 -5.47 21.18 -2.54
CA VAL A 203 -6.03 19.89 -2.90
C VAL A 203 -4.90 18.92 -3.21
N ASP A 204 -4.98 17.71 -2.67
CA ASP A 204 -4.05 16.64 -3.00
C ASP A 204 -4.83 15.35 -3.29
N GLY A 205 -4.34 14.63 -4.30
CA GLY A 205 -4.90 13.38 -4.78
C GLY A 205 -3.89 12.25 -4.66
N GLY A 206 -4.30 11.08 -4.20
CA GLY A 206 -3.39 9.97 -3.99
C GLY A 206 -3.99 8.60 -4.28
N HIS A 207 -3.28 7.78 -5.05
CA HIS A 207 -3.64 6.38 -5.20
C HIS A 207 -3.45 5.61 -3.89
N ILE A 208 -4.51 4.92 -3.48
CA ILE A 208 -4.47 4.01 -2.32
C ILE A 208 -3.78 2.72 -2.76
N LYS A 209 -2.64 2.42 -2.12
CA LYS A 209 -1.84 1.22 -2.39
C LYS A 209 -2.18 0.12 -1.40
N GLY A 210 -3.44 -0.33 -1.40
CA GLY A 210 -3.90 -1.48 -0.62
C GLY A 210 -3.95 -2.76 -1.47
N SER A 211 -3.75 -3.93 -0.86
CA SER A 211 -4.10 -5.22 -1.48
C SER A 211 -5.59 -5.31 -1.76
N ASN A 212 -6.39 -4.74 -0.86
CA ASN A 212 -7.83 -4.93 -0.80
C ASN A 212 -8.64 -3.77 -1.39
N TYR A 213 -8.00 -2.63 -1.66
CA TYR A 213 -8.60 -1.51 -2.38
C TYR A 213 -7.54 -0.70 -3.11
N LYS A 214 -7.81 -0.40 -4.38
CA LYS A 214 -6.91 0.32 -5.28
C LYS A 214 -7.60 1.56 -5.86
N GLY A 215 -8.31 2.29 -5.01
CA GLY A 215 -8.93 3.54 -5.43
C GLY A 215 -8.01 4.75 -5.27
N PHE A 216 -8.65 5.89 -5.14
CA PHE A 216 -8.05 7.21 -5.12
C PHE A 216 -8.64 8.01 -3.95
N GLN A 217 -7.78 8.69 -3.20
CA GLN A 217 -8.22 9.61 -2.14
C GLN A 217 -8.04 11.05 -2.60
N LEU A 218 -8.98 11.90 -2.22
CA LEU A 218 -8.90 13.35 -2.40
C LEU A 218 -8.99 14.02 -1.04
N LEU A 219 -8.12 15.00 -0.82
CA LEU A 219 -8.08 15.80 0.39
C LEU A 219 -8.12 17.28 0.03
N LEU A 220 -9.05 18.02 0.63
CA LEU A 220 -9.04 19.48 0.62
C LEU A 220 -8.60 19.98 2.00
N VAL A 221 -7.58 20.82 2.02
CA VAL A 221 -6.94 21.33 3.23
C VAL A 221 -6.90 22.86 3.16
N GLY A 222 -7.35 23.53 4.21
CA GLY A 222 -7.15 24.97 4.41
C GLY A 222 -6.11 25.24 5.49
N ARG A 223 -5.90 26.52 5.81
CA ARG A 223 -5.13 26.94 6.99
C ARG A 223 -5.96 27.85 7.88
N ASP A 224 -5.99 27.58 9.17
CA ASP A 224 -6.69 28.44 10.13
C ASP A 224 -5.91 29.74 10.44
N GLY A 225 -6.49 30.58 11.29
CA GLY A 225 -5.86 31.83 11.75
C GLY A 225 -4.51 31.65 12.45
N ASN A 226 -4.22 30.45 12.98
CA ASN A 226 -2.96 30.08 13.60
C ASN A 226 -1.98 29.43 12.62
N PHE A 227 -2.27 29.48 11.31
CA PHE A 227 -1.47 28.86 10.26
C PHE A 227 -1.41 27.33 10.35
N ALA A 228 -2.26 26.69 11.15
CA ALA A 228 -2.34 25.24 11.23
C ALA A 228 -3.17 24.69 10.06
N ASN A 229 -2.77 23.52 9.54
CA ASN A 229 -3.52 22.84 8.49
C ASN A 229 -4.83 22.30 9.04
N VAL A 230 -5.92 22.55 8.33
CA VAL A 230 -7.25 22.05 8.67
C VAL A 230 -7.78 21.24 7.49
N THR A 231 -8.09 19.96 7.71
CA THR A 231 -8.76 19.13 6.72
C THR A 231 -10.20 19.57 6.58
N ILE A 232 -10.55 20.10 5.41
CA ILE A 232 -11.90 20.60 5.11
C ILE A 232 -12.79 19.47 4.61
N ALA A 233 -12.30 18.74 3.60
CA ALA A 233 -13.06 17.67 2.95
C ALA A 233 -12.17 16.47 2.68
N VAL A 234 -12.78 15.29 2.77
CA VAL A 234 -12.15 14.01 2.44
C VAL A 234 -13.06 13.27 1.47
N ALA A 235 -12.48 12.71 0.41
CA ALA A 235 -13.19 11.79 -0.46
C ALA A 235 -12.38 10.55 -0.77
N LEU A 236 -13.09 9.44 -0.97
CA LEU A 236 -12.59 8.22 -1.58
C LEU A 236 -13.34 8.04 -2.90
N ALA A 237 -12.59 7.75 -3.95
CA ALA A 237 -13.11 7.47 -5.28
C ALA A 237 -12.44 6.22 -5.84
N ASP A 238 -13.02 5.68 -6.89
CA ASP A 238 -12.51 4.50 -7.59
C ASP A 238 -11.22 4.76 -8.38
N SER A 239 -10.99 6.01 -8.80
CA SER A 239 -9.90 6.36 -9.72
C SER A 239 -9.63 7.87 -9.77
N GLU A 240 -8.53 8.27 -10.40
CA GLU A 240 -8.19 9.69 -10.68
C GLU A 240 -8.96 10.24 -11.91
N THR A 241 -9.85 9.46 -12.52
CA THR A 241 -10.30 9.64 -13.91
C THR A 241 -11.18 10.88 -14.16
N LYS A 242 -11.09 11.39 -15.40
CA LYS A 242 -11.88 12.50 -15.98
C LYS A 242 -13.37 12.18 -16.23
N ALA A 243 -13.79 10.92 -16.26
CA ALA A 243 -15.20 10.59 -16.49
C ALA A 243 -15.50 9.16 -16.07
N ASN A 244 -16.45 9.01 -15.16
CA ASN A 244 -17.35 7.85 -15.13
C ASN A 244 -18.72 8.31 -15.65
N TYR A 245 -19.65 7.37 -15.82
CA TYR A 245 -21.05 7.50 -16.26
C TYR A 245 -21.92 8.53 -15.50
N THR A 246 -21.39 9.29 -14.53
CA THR A 246 -22.11 10.32 -13.77
C THR A 246 -21.40 11.68 -13.70
N LYS A 247 -20.08 11.75 -13.44
CA LYS A 247 -19.26 12.99 -13.43
C LYS A 247 -17.77 12.68 -13.19
N ALA A 248 -16.84 13.55 -13.60
CA ALA A 248 -15.43 13.44 -13.19
C ALA A 248 -15.27 13.49 -11.65
N ASN A 249 -14.34 12.72 -11.07
CA ASN A 249 -14.23 12.62 -9.60
C ASN A 249 -13.85 13.95 -8.92
N TYR A 250 -12.97 14.74 -9.53
CA TYR A 250 -12.63 16.08 -9.04
C TYR A 250 -13.82 17.05 -9.14
N VAL A 251 -14.54 17.09 -10.27
CA VAL A 251 -15.71 17.99 -10.41
C VAL A 251 -16.81 17.59 -9.42
N TRP A 252 -17.07 16.29 -9.26
CA TRP A 252 -18.00 15.80 -8.22
C TRP A 252 -17.56 16.24 -6.82
N PHE A 253 -16.28 16.06 -6.49
CA PHE A 253 -15.74 16.46 -5.20
C PHE A 253 -15.91 17.96 -4.92
N PHE A 254 -15.54 18.82 -5.87
CA PHE A 254 -15.66 20.26 -5.71
C PHE A 254 -17.12 20.74 -5.66
N CYS A 255 -18.02 20.18 -6.48
CA CYS A 255 -19.44 20.53 -6.40
C CYS A 255 -20.03 20.25 -5.01
N ASN A 256 -19.75 19.07 -4.46
CA ASN A 256 -20.21 18.73 -3.11
C ASN A 256 -19.53 19.58 -2.02
N CYS A 257 -18.28 20.04 -2.22
CA CYS A 257 -17.66 21.02 -1.32
C CYS A 257 -18.42 22.36 -1.36
N ILE A 258 -18.79 22.84 -2.54
CA ILE A 258 -19.56 24.08 -2.73
C ILE A 258 -20.94 23.94 -2.08
N GLU A 259 -21.63 22.83 -2.33
CA GLU A 259 -22.93 22.53 -1.71
C GLU A 259 -22.83 22.43 -0.18
N ALA A 260 -21.69 21.97 0.35
CA ALA A 260 -21.40 21.96 1.77
C ALA A 260 -21.08 23.35 2.36
N GLY A 261 -21.05 24.40 1.54
CA GLY A 261 -20.74 25.76 1.97
C GLY A 261 -19.26 26.04 2.17
N VAL A 262 -18.37 25.22 1.62
CA VAL A 262 -16.92 25.46 1.65
C VAL A 262 -16.58 26.67 0.76
N LYS A 263 -15.75 27.58 1.28
CA LYS A 263 -15.25 28.73 0.54
C LYS A 263 -14.19 28.31 -0.48
N LEU A 264 -14.59 28.17 -1.76
CA LEU A 264 -13.72 27.79 -2.88
C LEU A 264 -13.45 28.93 -3.88
N ASP A 265 -14.03 30.11 -3.68
CA ASP A 265 -13.68 31.36 -4.37
C ASP A 265 -12.37 31.96 -3.81
N VAL A 266 -11.38 31.09 -3.63
CA VAL A 266 -10.06 31.38 -3.09
C VAL A 266 -9.01 30.63 -3.90
N PRO A 267 -7.73 31.03 -3.88
CA PRO A 267 -6.68 30.25 -4.52
C PRO A 267 -6.60 28.83 -3.95
N ILE A 268 -6.59 27.84 -4.83
CA ILE A 268 -6.49 26.42 -4.51
C ILE A 268 -5.14 25.91 -5.01
N MET A 269 -4.23 25.53 -4.12
CA MET A 269 -2.95 24.96 -4.49
C MET A 269 -3.07 23.44 -4.73
N GLY A 270 -2.75 22.98 -5.93
CA GLY A 270 -2.84 21.57 -6.30
C GLY A 270 -1.65 21.06 -7.09
N ASP A 271 -1.71 19.79 -7.47
CA ASP A 271 -0.79 19.23 -8.46
C ASP A 271 -1.14 19.72 -9.89
N ARG A 272 -0.58 19.03 -10.90
CA ARG A 272 -0.87 19.29 -12.31
C ARG A 272 -1.51 18.07 -12.98
N ALA A 273 -2.28 17.28 -12.24
CA ALA A 273 -3.02 16.17 -12.82
C ALA A 273 -4.04 16.70 -13.84
N ASP A 274 -4.11 16.07 -15.02
CA ASP A 274 -5.02 16.51 -16.09
C ASP A 274 -6.48 16.57 -15.63
N ALA A 275 -6.89 15.66 -14.74
CA ALA A 275 -8.23 15.64 -14.17
C ALA A 275 -8.49 16.86 -13.28
N LEU A 276 -7.52 17.26 -12.44
CA LEU A 276 -7.62 18.47 -11.61
C LEU A 276 -7.66 19.73 -12.48
N LEU A 277 -6.74 19.87 -13.44
CA LEU A 277 -6.68 21.02 -14.34
C LEU A 277 -8.00 21.24 -15.08
N THR A 278 -8.55 20.15 -15.63
CA THR A 278 -9.83 20.19 -16.38
C THR A 278 -10.99 20.55 -15.46
N SER A 279 -11.01 20.01 -14.24
CA SER A 279 -12.08 20.29 -13.27
C SER A 279 -12.04 21.72 -12.75
N ALA A 280 -10.84 22.26 -12.53
CA ALA A 280 -10.66 23.65 -12.13
C ALA A 280 -11.14 24.60 -13.24
N LEU A 281 -10.85 24.29 -14.51
CA LEU A 281 -11.35 25.07 -15.65
C LEU A 281 -12.89 25.01 -15.75
N GLU A 282 -13.47 23.81 -15.67
CA GLU A 282 -14.93 23.60 -15.74
C GLU A 282 -15.67 24.37 -14.65
N LEU A 283 -15.12 24.41 -13.44
CA LEU A 283 -15.73 25.05 -12.28
C LEU A 283 -15.23 26.49 -12.02
N SER A 284 -14.41 27.04 -12.93
CA SER A 284 -13.80 28.36 -12.79
C SER A 284 -13.07 28.58 -11.45
N LEU A 285 -12.35 27.55 -10.98
CA LEU A 285 -11.58 27.60 -9.73
C LEU A 285 -10.20 28.21 -9.96
N GLY A 286 -9.75 29.05 -9.01
CA GLY A 286 -8.42 29.67 -9.04
C GLY A 286 -7.31 28.69 -8.65
N LEU A 287 -6.87 27.85 -9.58
CA LEU A 287 -5.85 26.82 -9.31
C LEU A 287 -4.42 27.38 -9.37
N LEU A 288 -3.69 27.25 -8.26
CA LEU A 288 -2.24 27.47 -8.16
C LEU A 288 -1.50 26.13 -8.23
N HIS A 289 -0.35 26.09 -8.90
CA HIS A 289 0.46 24.88 -8.95
C HIS A 289 1.42 24.80 -7.75
N CYS A 290 1.37 23.67 -7.04
CA CYS A 290 2.22 23.43 -5.90
C CYS A 290 3.69 23.29 -6.32
N GLY A 291 4.55 24.18 -5.82
CA GLY A 291 6.00 24.15 -6.08
C GLY A 291 6.65 22.81 -5.70
N LYS A 292 6.15 22.13 -4.65
CA LYS A 292 6.64 20.80 -4.27
C LYS A 292 6.28 19.72 -5.29
N HIS A 293 5.09 19.80 -5.90
CA HIS A 293 4.71 18.88 -6.98
C HIS A 293 5.48 19.17 -8.26
N ILE A 294 5.73 20.45 -8.58
CA ILE A 294 6.60 20.85 -9.70
C ILE A 294 8.00 20.26 -9.52
N GLU A 295 8.61 20.41 -8.34
CA GLU A 295 9.92 19.85 -8.02
C GLU A 295 9.93 18.31 -8.18
N ARG A 296 8.94 17.61 -7.62
CA ARG A 296 8.82 16.14 -7.72
C ARG A 296 8.69 15.68 -9.17
N ASN A 297 7.85 16.33 -9.96
CA ASN A 297 7.64 16.01 -11.38
C ASN A 297 8.91 16.28 -12.18
N CYS A 298 9.56 17.42 -11.97
CA CYS A 298 10.84 17.75 -12.58
C CYS A 298 11.92 16.72 -12.21
N ASN A 299 11.98 16.26 -10.96
CA ASN A 299 12.95 15.23 -10.55
C ASN A 299 12.67 13.84 -11.14
N LYS A 300 11.40 13.55 -11.45
CA LYS A 300 11.02 12.30 -12.12
C LYS A 300 11.45 12.29 -13.59
N GLU A 301 11.26 13.41 -14.29
CA GLU A 301 11.51 13.53 -15.74
C GLU A 301 12.94 14.00 -16.07
N HIS A 302 13.57 14.76 -15.18
CA HIS A 302 14.85 15.46 -15.38
C HIS A 302 15.79 15.28 -14.18
N ARG A 303 15.95 14.02 -13.73
CA ARG A 303 16.71 13.66 -12.52
C ARG A 303 18.14 14.20 -12.49
N THR A 304 18.87 14.13 -13.60
CA THR A 304 20.27 14.59 -13.68
C THR A 304 20.37 16.10 -13.50
N PHE A 305 19.49 16.86 -14.15
CA PHE A 305 19.37 18.30 -13.94
C PHE A 305 19.04 18.61 -12.48
N MET A 306 18.03 17.96 -11.90
CA MET A 306 17.60 18.21 -10.53
C MET A 306 18.68 17.90 -9.49
N ALA A 307 19.51 16.88 -9.72
CA ALA A 307 20.64 16.56 -8.86
C ALA A 307 21.73 17.65 -8.87
N ALA A 308 21.94 18.33 -9.99
CA ALA A 308 22.97 19.37 -10.13
C ALA A 308 22.44 20.78 -9.79
N HIS A 309 21.21 21.08 -10.20
CA HIS A 309 20.68 22.44 -10.33
C HIS A 309 19.29 22.64 -9.72
N GLY A 310 18.79 21.68 -8.91
CA GLY A 310 17.41 21.70 -8.40
C GLY A 310 17.01 22.96 -7.61
N THR A 311 17.97 23.66 -7.00
CA THR A 311 17.74 24.95 -6.31
C THR A 311 17.23 26.05 -7.25
N LEU A 312 17.55 25.98 -8.55
CA LEU A 312 17.08 26.94 -9.54
C LEU A 312 15.57 26.82 -9.80
N VAL A 313 14.98 25.64 -9.59
CA VAL A 313 13.51 25.48 -9.70
C VAL A 313 12.81 26.27 -8.60
N TRP A 314 13.33 26.25 -7.38
CA TRP A 314 12.81 27.05 -6.27
C TRP A 314 13.04 28.55 -6.49
N LYS A 315 14.21 28.94 -7.00
CA LYS A 315 14.47 30.33 -7.40
C LYS A 315 13.51 30.82 -8.49
N LEU A 316 13.23 29.99 -9.49
CA LEU A 316 12.27 30.29 -10.54
C LEU A 316 10.87 30.50 -9.96
N GLN A 317 10.40 29.59 -9.10
CA GLN A 317 9.08 29.69 -8.46
C GLN A 317 8.95 30.87 -7.49
N GLY A 318 10.05 31.27 -6.84
CA GLY A 318 10.10 32.44 -5.97
C GLY A 318 10.32 33.77 -6.70
N SER A 319 10.20 33.81 -8.03
CA SER A 319 10.41 35.05 -8.79
C SER A 319 9.24 36.02 -8.56
N GLU A 320 9.55 37.21 -8.05
CA GLU A 320 8.56 38.27 -7.77
C GLU A 320 8.12 39.04 -9.03
N THR A 321 8.83 38.87 -10.15
CA THR A 321 8.52 39.52 -11.42
C THR A 321 8.61 38.55 -12.59
N GLU A 322 7.82 38.81 -13.63
CA GLU A 322 7.88 38.04 -14.88
C GLU A 322 9.28 38.11 -15.53
N ALA A 323 9.96 39.26 -15.42
CA ALA A 323 11.33 39.42 -15.92
C ALA A 323 12.32 38.52 -15.19
N ALA A 324 12.24 38.44 -13.85
CA ALA A 324 13.08 37.54 -13.05
C ALA A 324 12.78 36.06 -13.34
N TYR A 325 11.50 35.73 -13.55
CA TYR A 325 11.08 34.39 -13.96
C TYR A 325 11.70 34.00 -15.32
N LYS A 326 11.52 34.84 -16.34
CA LYS A 326 12.06 34.61 -17.69
C LYS A 326 13.59 34.54 -17.69
N SER A 327 14.26 35.41 -16.93
CA SER A 327 15.72 35.39 -16.79
C SER A 327 16.22 34.09 -16.15
N THR A 328 15.58 33.64 -15.06
CA THR A 328 15.94 32.39 -14.39
C THR A 328 15.67 31.18 -15.30
N LEU A 329 14.56 31.19 -16.05
CA LEU A 329 14.24 30.14 -17.02
C LEU A 329 15.27 30.07 -18.15
N ALA A 330 15.75 31.23 -18.63
CA ALA A 330 16.81 31.31 -19.64
C ALA A 330 18.14 30.74 -19.10
N ILE A 331 18.51 31.06 -17.86
CA ILE A 331 19.69 30.46 -17.20
C ILE A 331 19.55 28.94 -17.15
N ILE A 332 18.41 28.43 -16.68
CA ILE A 332 18.14 26.98 -16.63
C ILE A 332 18.35 26.33 -18.01
N SER A 333 17.88 26.97 -19.08
CA SER A 333 17.97 26.43 -20.44
C SER A 333 19.41 26.24 -20.96
N MET A 334 20.38 26.97 -20.39
CA MET A 334 21.79 26.95 -20.80
C MET A 334 22.66 25.98 -19.98
N LEU A 335 22.12 25.41 -18.90
CA LEU A 335 22.88 24.57 -17.97
C LEU A 335 22.89 23.11 -18.38
N GLU A 336 24.07 22.48 -18.26
CA GLU A 336 24.21 21.03 -18.35
C GLU A 336 24.39 20.41 -16.95
N PRO A 337 23.93 19.17 -16.72
CA PRO A 337 23.23 18.30 -17.67
C PRO A 337 21.72 18.61 -17.79
N GLY A 338 21.19 18.66 -19.01
CA GLY A 338 19.74 18.52 -19.27
C GLY A 338 18.87 19.75 -19.00
N GLY A 339 19.46 20.94 -18.84
CA GLY A 339 18.74 22.18 -18.54
C GLY A 339 17.75 22.61 -19.63
N LYS A 340 18.06 22.38 -20.92
CA LYS A 340 17.15 22.67 -22.03
C LYS A 340 15.82 21.92 -21.92
N ALA A 341 15.86 20.64 -21.55
CA ALA A 341 14.65 19.82 -21.37
C ALA A 341 13.85 20.27 -20.14
N ALA A 342 14.54 20.55 -19.02
CA ALA A 342 13.91 21.06 -17.80
C ALA A 342 13.25 22.43 -18.04
N ALA A 343 13.91 23.35 -18.74
CA ALA A 343 13.33 24.65 -19.11
C ALA A 343 12.08 24.49 -19.98
N ALA A 344 12.10 23.58 -20.95
CA ALA A 344 10.94 23.30 -21.82
C ALA A 344 9.75 22.67 -21.07
N TYR A 345 10.00 21.96 -19.97
CA TYR A 345 8.96 21.49 -19.07
C TYR A 345 8.38 22.64 -18.24
N LEU A 346 9.26 23.43 -17.61
CA LEU A 346 8.88 24.54 -16.72
C LEU A 346 8.19 25.69 -17.47
N SER A 347 8.52 25.92 -18.74
CA SER A 347 7.87 26.95 -19.57
C SER A 347 6.40 26.67 -19.87
N LYS A 348 5.96 25.42 -19.73
CA LYS A 348 4.55 25.01 -19.89
C LYS A 348 3.74 25.19 -18.61
N ILE A 349 4.36 25.66 -17.54
CA ILE A 349 3.68 26.01 -16.29
C ILE A 349 3.41 27.50 -16.41
N ASP A 350 2.16 27.85 -16.71
CA ASP A 350 1.80 29.27 -16.80
C ASP A 350 2.08 29.94 -15.45
N PRO A 351 2.85 31.04 -15.42
CA PRO A 351 2.83 31.92 -14.27
C PRO A 351 1.40 32.46 -14.16
N MET A 352 0.78 32.31 -12.99
CA MET A 352 -0.54 32.90 -12.75
C MET A 352 -0.50 34.40 -13.09
N LYS A 353 -1.50 34.84 -13.86
CA LYS A 353 -1.72 36.25 -14.16
C LYS A 353 -2.24 37.01 -12.96
#